data_AF-A0A9X5CMD6-F1
#
_entry.id   AF-A0A9X5CMD6-F1
#
_cell.length_a   1.000
_cell.length_b   1.000
_cell.length_c   1.000
_cell.angle_alpha   90.00
_cell.angle_beta   90.00
_cell.angle_gamma   90.00
#
_symmetry.space_group_name_H-M   'P 1'
#
loop_
_entity.id
_entity.type
_entity.pdbx_description
1 polymer ?
#
loop_
_entity_poly.entity_id
_entity_poly.type
_entity_poly.pdbx_seq_one_letter_code
_entity_poly.pdbx_strand_id
1 'polypeptide(L)' 'MAAGTFELVWDEQPPYLTDEGTTLSKVVVTKTFTGDIQGTSVTELIKAMTSEPTSAGYVAIERLTGTVHGRKGTF' A
#
# COMPACT_ATOMS: atom_id res chain seq x y z
N MET A 1 -11.35 -12.91 -14.58
CA MET A 1 -11.05 -11.64 -13.87
C MET A 1 -11.24 -11.91 -12.39
N ALA A 2 -10.37 -11.38 -11.55
CA ALA A 2 -10.52 -11.46 -10.10
C ALA A 2 -11.28 -10.23 -9.59
N ALA A 3 -12.23 -10.41 -8.68
CA ALA A 3 -12.98 -9.34 -8.03
C ALA A 3 -13.00 -9.55 -6.51
N GLY A 4 -13.00 -8.44 -5.77
CA GLY A 4 -13.02 -8.46 -4.32
C GLY A 4 -12.94 -7.06 -3.73
N THR A 5 -12.95 -7.00 -2.40
CA THR A 5 -12.77 -5.80 -1.62
C THR A 5 -11.58 -5.97 -0.69
N PHE A 6 -11.08 -4.86 -0.15
CA PHE A 6 -10.13 -4.88 0.93
C PHE A 6 -10.37 -3.73 1.90
N GLU A 7 -10.03 -3.98 3.16
CA GLU A 7 -9.87 -2.95 4.18
C GLU A 7 -8.38 -2.67 4.34
N LEU A 8 -8.03 -1.44 4.70
CA LEU A 8 -6.62 -1.05 4.88
C LEU A 8 -6.40 -0.25 6.17
N VAL A 9 -5.25 -0.46 6.79
CA VAL A 9 -4.69 0.42 7.83
C VAL A 9 -3.49 1.14 7.21
N TRP A 10 -3.48 2.47 7.36
CA TRP A 10 -2.44 3.34 6.81
C TRP A 10 -1.56 3.89 7.94
N ASP A 11 -0.34 3.39 8.03
CA ASP A 11 0.67 3.86 8.99
C ASP A 11 1.74 4.67 8.24
N GLU A 12 1.54 5.98 8.18
CA GLU A 12 2.49 6.92 7.57
C GLU A 12 3.40 7.52 8.62
N GLN A 13 4.70 7.33 8.40
CA GLN A 13 5.74 7.93 9.21
C GLN A 13 5.93 9.40 8.82
N PRO A 14 6.46 10.23 9.73
CA PRO A 14 6.84 11.60 9.38
C PRO A 14 7.75 11.64 8.15
N PRO A 15 7.67 12.68 7.31
CA PRO A 15 8.57 12.82 6.18
C PRO A 15 10.05 12.77 6.60
N TYR A 16 10.84 12.00 5.86
CA TYR A 16 12.29 11.88 6.08
C TYR A 16 13.10 12.77 5.14
N LEU A 17 12.46 13.35 4.12
CA LEU A 17 13.05 14.31 3.19
C LEU A 17 12.02 15.38 2.87
N THR A 18 12.48 16.63 2.87
CA THR A 18 11.73 17.80 2.39
C THR A 18 12.66 18.60 1.49
N ASP A 19 12.28 18.79 0.23
CA ASP A 19 13.09 19.52 -0.75
C ASP A 19 12.17 20.24 -1.75
N GLU A 20 12.44 21.53 -2.00
CA GLU A 20 11.70 22.38 -2.94
C GLU A 20 10.16 22.24 -2.90
N GLY A 21 9.58 22.12 -1.70
CA GLY A 21 8.13 21.99 -1.51
C GLY A 21 7.57 20.58 -1.73
N THR A 22 8.44 19.59 -1.99
CA THR A 22 8.12 18.16 -2.03
C THR A 22 8.56 17.47 -0.75
N THR A 23 7.75 16.56 -0.22
CA THR A 23 8.11 15.72 0.93
C THR A 23 8.09 14.25 0.57
N LEU A 24 9.02 13.47 1.12
CA LEU A 24 9.04 12.01 1.03
C LEU A 24 8.77 11.39 2.40
N SER A 25 7.79 10.48 2.46
CA SER A 25 7.46 9.69 3.65
C SER A 25 7.53 8.19 3.35
N LYS A 26 7.80 7.40 4.39
CA LYS A 26 7.60 5.95 4.36
C LYS A 26 6.21 5.65 4.89
N VAL A 27 5.53 4.72 4.25
CA VAL A 27 4.21 4.26 4.68
C VAL A 27 4.24 2.74 4.75
N VAL A 28 3.70 2.19 5.84
CA VAL A 28 3.36 0.77 5.93
C VAL A 28 1.84 0.66 5.83
N VAL A 29 1.36 -0.13 4.89
CA VAL A 29 -0.07 -0.42 4.74
C VAL A 29 -0.30 -1.89 5.00
N THR A 30 -1.22 -2.21 5.90
CA THR A 30 -1.73 -3.57 6.05
C THR A 30 -3.11 -3.66 5.41
N LYS A 31 -3.36 -4.74 4.68
CA LYS A 31 -4.65 -4.95 4.00
C LYS A 31 -5.23 -6.29 4.38
N THR A 32 -6.55 -6.35 4.45
CA THR A 32 -7.33 -7.59 4.57
C THR A 32 -8.23 -7.71 3.35
N PHE A 33 -8.06 -8.77 2.56
CA PHE A 33 -8.78 -9.00 1.31
C PHE A 33 -9.93 -9.99 1.48
N THR A 34 -11.03 -9.71 0.78
CA THR A 34 -12.21 -10.58 0.68
C THR A 34 -12.65 -10.72 -0.78
N GLY A 35 -12.95 -11.95 -1.22
CA GLY A 35 -13.39 -12.28 -2.57
C GLY A 35 -12.49 -13.31 -3.23
N ASP A 36 -12.16 -13.11 -4.51
CA ASP A 36 -11.25 -13.99 -5.26
C ASP A 36 -9.83 -14.07 -4.67
N ILE A 37 -9.47 -13.06 -3.87
CA ILE A 37 -8.32 -13.06 -2.97
C ILE A 37 -8.86 -13.03 -1.54
N GLN A 38 -8.43 -13.99 -0.73
CA GLN A 38 -8.75 -14.06 0.69
C GLN A 38 -7.46 -14.15 1.49
N GLY A 39 -7.16 -13.16 2.33
CA GLY A 39 -5.91 -13.14 3.09
C GLY A 39 -5.51 -11.73 3.52
N THR A 40 -4.25 -11.59 3.94
CA THR A 40 -3.70 -10.31 4.38
C THR A 40 -2.42 -9.98 3.65
N SER A 41 -2.12 -8.69 3.52
CA SER A 41 -0.84 -8.23 3.01
C SER A 41 -0.21 -7.16 3.88
N VAL A 42 1.11 -7.03 3.73
CA VAL A 42 1.88 -5.90 4.19
C VAL A 42 2.52 -5.26 2.97
N THR A 43 2.33 -3.96 2.82
CA THR A 43 2.88 -3.14 1.74
C THR A 43 3.78 -2.08 2.35
N GLU A 44 5.01 -1.96 1.86
CA GLU A 44 5.88 -0.82 2.16
C GLU A 44 5.88 0.13 0.97
N LEU A 45 5.66 1.42 1.23
CA LEU A 45 5.58 2.47 0.22
C LEU A 45 6.57 3.60 0.51
N ILE A 46 7.07 4.20 -0.57
CA ILE A 46 7.65 5.55 -0.55
C ILE A 46 6.64 6.47 -1.22
N LYS A 47 6.18 7.49 -0.50
CA LYS A 47 5.20 8.46 -0.97
C LYS A 47 5.85 9.83 -1.12
N ALA A 48 5.59 10.48 -2.24
CA ALA A 48 5.96 11.85 -2.54
C ALA A 48 4.70 12.74 -2.53
N MET A 49 4.70 13.79 -1.71
CA MET A 49 3.67 14.83 -1.71
C MET A 49 4.29 16.11 -2.26
N THR A 50 3.64 16.75 -3.23
CA THR A 50 4.10 18.04 -3.77
C THR A 50 3.42 19.21 -3.05
N SER A 51 3.86 20.43 -3.34
CA SER A 51 3.22 21.66 -2.84
C SER A 51 1.88 21.95 -3.52
N GLU A 52 1.63 21.36 -4.69
CA GLU A 52 0.33 21.48 -5.37
C GLU A 52 -0.70 20.61 -4.61
N PRO A 53 -1.81 21.19 -4.13
CA PRO A 53 -2.82 20.46 -3.39
C PRO A 53 -3.27 19.21 -4.14
N THR A 54 -3.39 18.09 -3.44
CA THR A 54 -3.83 16.78 -3.97
C THR A 54 -2.87 16.09 -4.96
N SER A 55 -1.75 16.72 -5.36
CA SER A 55 -0.75 16.11 -6.23
C SER A 55 0.27 15.28 -5.43
N ALA A 56 0.28 13.98 -5.69
CA ALA A 56 1.14 13.01 -5.03
C ALA A 56 1.51 11.84 -5.95
N GLY A 57 2.63 11.19 -5.65
CA GLY A 57 3.04 9.93 -6.28
C GLY A 57 3.54 8.94 -5.23
N TYR A 58 3.50 7.65 -5.54
CA TYR A 58 4.08 6.64 -4.65
C TYR A 58 4.55 5.41 -5.42
N VAL A 59 5.52 4.72 -4.86
CA VAL A 59 5.98 3.38 -5.30
C VAL A 59 5.88 2.43 -4.12
N ALA A 60 5.60 1.15 -4.39
CA ALA A 60 5.33 0.18 -3.36
C ALA A 60 5.76 -1.24 -3.75
N ILE A 61 6.07 -2.06 -2.75
CA ILE A 61 6.16 -3.52 -2.85
C ILE A 61 5.22 -4.12 -1.79
N GLU A 62 4.48 -5.15 -2.17
CA GLU A 62 3.49 -5.81 -1.34
C GLU A 62 3.80 -7.29 -1.22
N ARG A 63 3.74 -7.83 0.01
CA ARG A 63 3.78 -9.27 0.27
C ARG A 63 2.40 -9.74 0.71
N LEU A 64 1.75 -10.56 -0.12
CA LEU A 64 0.44 -11.14 0.17
C LEU A 64 0.61 -12.52 0.79
N THR A 65 -0.16 -12.84 1.82
CA THR A 65 -0.32 -14.19 2.37
C THR A 65 -1.80 -14.56 2.37
N GLY A 66 -2.18 -15.58 1.61
CA GLY A 66 -3.58 -15.93 1.48
C GLY A 66 -3.87 -16.97 0.42
N THR A 67 -5.10 -16.93 -0.08
CA THR A 67 -5.61 -17.78 -1.14
C THR A 67 -6.02 -16.91 -2.32
N VAL A 68 -5.48 -17.20 -3.51
CA VAL A 68 -5.82 -16.52 -4.76
C VAL A 68 -6.45 -17.55 -5.68
N HIS A 69 -7.74 -17.39 -6.01
CA HIS A 69 -8.52 -18.35 -6.80
C HIS A 69 -8.33 -19.82 -6.34
N GLY A 70 -8.46 -20.04 -5.03
CA GLY A 70 -8.32 -21.37 -4.41
C GLY A 70 -6.86 -21.84 -4.19
N ARG A 71 -5.84 -21.11 -4.67
CA ARG A 71 -4.43 -21.46 -4.46
C ARG A 71 -3.88 -20.74 -3.23
N LYS A 72 -3.59 -21.51 -2.18
CA LYS A 72 -2.97 -20.99 -0.95
C LYS A 72 -1.48 -20.76 -1.16
N GLY A 73 -0.98 -19.61 -0.71
CA GLY A 73 0.45 -19.30 -0.80
C GLY A 73 0.79 -17.90 -0.33
N THR A 74 2.03 -17.52 -0.63
CA THR A 74 2.55 -16.16 -0.49
C THR A 74 3.01 -15.66 -1.86
N PHE A 75 2.75 -14.39 -2.15
CA PHE A 75 3.03 -13.74 -3.43
C PHE A 75 3.72 -12.40 -3.20
#